data_AF-A0A960Z8U9-F1
#
_entry.id   AF-A0A960Z8U9-F1
#
_cell.length_a   1.000
_cell.length_b   1.000
_cell.length_c   1.000
_cell.angle_alpha   90.00
_cell.angle_beta   90.00
_cell.angle_gamma   90.00
#
_symmetry.space_group_name_H-M   'P 1'
#
loop_
_entity.id
_entity.type
_entity.pdbx_description
1 polymer ?
#
loop_
_entity_poly.entity_id
_entity_poly.type
_entity_poly.pdbx_seq_one_letter_code
_entity_poly.pdbx_strand_id
1 'polypeptide(L)'
;MNRIGVIFILSVFSISYLYCEVDINYNYHYNKSGPYTKFSDWVPYRLHKWEPKHLEDFYQLYGLTQHYNENELRKDIYFLKIGLRKKFRHPRNALCHIKNEKTYYKYRNLMFMHINLRIMRAYMRLASKYDKRHLYFYNLDFAHELKNSFKIANDFYNAALPYWKESKKYAENADQIVEEIDLGTIETERFEIMNKKLDFERIITDHLLRLDKKRQTVDEFLAKNPGADKPFLDR
;
A
#
# COMPACT_ATOMS: atom_id res chain seq x y z
N MET A 1 -31.52 15.12 50.16
CA MET A 1 -31.32 15.38 48.71
C MET A 1 -29.83 15.18 48.41
N ASN A 2 -29.45 13.95 48.05
CA ASN A 2 -28.05 13.55 47.89
C ASN A 2 -27.60 13.86 46.45
N ARG A 3 -26.65 14.79 46.29
CA ARG A 3 -26.03 15.07 45.00
C ARG A 3 -24.97 13.99 44.73
N ILE A 4 -25.34 13.06 43.86
CA ILE A 4 -24.45 12.03 43.29
C ILE A 4 -23.48 12.75 42.35
N GLY A 5 -22.20 12.79 42.73
CA GLY A 5 -21.12 13.25 41.86
C GLY A 5 -20.85 12.22 40.77
N VAL A 6 -21.18 12.55 39.52
CA VAL A 6 -20.84 11.74 38.36
C VAL A 6 -19.44 12.17 37.89
N ILE A 7 -18.44 11.35 38.19
CA ILE A 7 -17.09 11.49 37.63
C ILE A 7 -17.11 10.80 36.26
N PHE A 8 -17.15 11.59 35.18
CA PHE A 8 -16.95 11.10 33.82
C PHE A 8 -15.45 10.86 33.60
N ILE A 9 -15.00 9.61 33.74
CA ILE A 9 -13.66 9.19 33.33
C ILE A 9 -13.66 9.05 31.81
N LEU A 10 -13.24 10.11 31.12
CA LEU A 10 -12.93 10.11 29.69
C LEU A 10 -11.64 9.30 29.47
N SER A 11 -11.77 7.98 29.29
CA SER A 11 -10.67 7.14 28.84
C SER A 11 -10.50 7.29 27.32
N VAL A 12 -9.67 8.27 26.92
CA VAL A 12 -9.21 8.39 25.55
C VAL A 12 -8.14 7.32 25.32
N PHE A 13 -8.56 6.10 24.97
CA PHE A 13 -7.66 5.12 24.37
C PHE A 13 -7.25 5.62 22.99
N SER A 14 -6.16 6.37 22.95
CA SER A 14 -5.46 6.72 21.73
C SER A 14 -4.78 5.45 21.23
N ILE A 15 -5.42 4.72 20.32
CA ILE A 15 -4.74 3.68 19.54
C ILE A 15 -3.77 4.42 18.62
N SER A 16 -2.56 4.65 19.12
CA SER A 16 -1.44 5.05 18.30
C SER A 16 -1.12 3.87 17.37
N TYR A 17 -1.68 3.91 16.16
CA TYR A 17 -1.13 3.15 15.05
C TYR A 17 0.34 3.57 14.93
N LEU A 18 1.26 2.67 15.26
CA LEU A 18 2.66 2.81 14.90
C LEU A 18 2.67 2.86 13.35
N TYR A 19 2.73 4.07 12.80
CA TYR A 19 3.09 4.26 11.40
C TYR A 19 4.56 3.88 11.30
N CYS A 20 4.84 2.59 11.08
CA CYS A 20 6.10 2.22 10.47
C CYS A 20 6.08 2.82 9.06
N GLU A 21 7.15 3.54 8.72
CA GLU A 21 7.54 4.00 7.37
C GLU A 21 6.99 5.37 6.94
N VAL A 22 7.90 6.33 6.72
CA VAL A 22 8.69 6.36 5.48
C VAL A 22 10.09 6.89 5.78
N ASP A 23 11.15 6.11 5.54
CA ASP A 23 12.46 6.70 5.28
C ASP A 23 12.39 7.26 3.85
N ILE A 24 11.84 8.48 3.73
CA ILE A 24 11.74 9.22 2.48
C ILE A 24 13.14 9.71 2.18
N ASN A 25 13.95 8.79 1.65
CA ASN A 25 15.19 9.05 0.93
C ASN A 25 15.86 10.35 1.37
N TYR A 26 16.66 10.30 2.43
CA TYR A 26 17.58 11.37 2.79
C TYR A 26 18.58 11.53 1.63
N ASN A 27 18.14 12.15 0.54
CA ASN A 27 19.02 12.86 -0.35
C ASN A 27 19.70 13.88 0.54
N TYR A 28 20.93 13.57 0.96
CA TYR A 28 21.78 14.47 1.69
C TYR A 28 21.80 15.79 0.93
N HIS A 29 21.04 16.75 1.43
CA HIS A 29 21.23 18.13 1.08
C HIS A 29 22.62 18.44 1.63
N TYR A 30 23.66 18.32 0.78
CA TYR A 30 24.95 18.94 1.07
C TYR A 30 24.65 20.36 1.54
N ASN A 31 25.28 20.77 2.63
CA ASN A 31 25.16 22.14 3.11
C ASN A 31 25.69 23.06 2.00
N LYS A 32 24.78 23.65 1.21
CA LYS A 32 25.07 24.46 0.00
C LYS A 32 25.68 25.83 0.33
N SER A 33 26.22 25.98 1.54
CA SER A 33 26.74 27.24 2.09
C SER A 33 28.25 27.19 2.35
N GLY A 34 28.97 26.24 1.75
CA GLY A 34 30.42 26.12 1.88
C GLY A 34 31.19 27.00 0.87
N PRO A 35 32.44 27.36 1.16
CA PRO A 35 33.30 28.16 0.27
C PRO A 35 33.60 27.49 -1.09
N TYR A 36 33.29 26.19 -1.23
CA TYR A 36 33.52 25.39 -2.45
C TYR A 36 32.23 24.94 -3.14
N THR A 37 31.08 25.54 -2.82
CA THR A 37 29.82 25.25 -3.52
C THR A 37 29.88 25.82 -4.95
N LYS A 38 29.58 25.00 -5.97
CA LYS A 38 29.58 25.45 -7.38
C LYS A 38 28.50 26.52 -7.56
N PHE A 39 28.76 27.54 -8.39
CA PHE A 39 27.80 28.62 -8.67
C PHE A 39 26.41 28.09 -9.11
N SER A 40 26.38 26.99 -9.87
CA SER A 40 25.14 26.31 -10.28
C SER A 40 24.30 25.81 -9.10
N ASP A 41 24.92 25.43 -7.99
CA ASP A 41 24.22 24.95 -6.79
C ASP A 41 23.67 26.12 -5.93
N TRP A 42 24.24 27.32 -6.10
CA TRP A 42 23.83 28.58 -5.44
C TRP A 42 22.63 29.22 -6.11
N VAL A 43 22.43 29.00 -7.42
CA VAL A 43 21.20 29.42 -8.10
C VAL A 43 20.04 28.73 -7.38
N PRO A 44 19.13 29.47 -6.73
CA PRO A 44 17.94 28.86 -6.18
C PRO A 44 17.12 28.40 -7.38
N TYR A 45 17.28 27.14 -7.78
CA TYR A 45 16.32 26.52 -8.66
C TYR A 45 15.00 26.59 -7.91
N ARG A 46 14.15 27.55 -8.29
CA ARG A 46 12.71 27.39 -8.15
C ARG A 46 12.35 26.25 -9.09
N LEU A 47 12.70 25.03 -8.70
CA LEU A 47 12.01 23.85 -9.17
C LEU A 47 10.56 24.19 -8.89
N HIS A 48 9.78 24.42 -9.93
CA HIS A 48 8.33 24.46 -9.81
C HIS A 48 7.94 23.06 -9.30
N LYS A 49 7.99 22.88 -7.98
CA LYS A 49 7.60 21.66 -7.31
C LYS A 49 6.10 21.61 -7.50
N TRP A 50 5.68 20.82 -8.47
CA TRP A 50 4.27 20.57 -8.66
C TRP A 50 3.76 19.82 -7.43
N GLU A 51 2.90 20.47 -6.67
CA GLU A 51 2.31 19.90 -5.46
C GLU A 51 0.94 19.29 -5.80
N PRO A 52 0.75 17.97 -5.61
CA PRO A 52 -0.53 17.33 -5.86
C PRO A 52 -1.57 17.80 -4.85
N LYS A 53 -2.71 18.32 -5.35
CA LYS A 53 -3.80 18.88 -4.52
C LYS A 53 -5.00 17.97 -4.47
N HIS A 54 -5.36 17.39 -5.61
CA HIS A 54 -6.55 16.55 -5.77
C HIS A 54 -6.18 15.09 -5.85
N LEU A 55 -7.15 14.20 -5.59
CA LEU A 55 -6.96 12.76 -5.66
C LEU A 55 -6.41 12.29 -7.01
N GLU A 56 -6.89 12.88 -8.10
CA GLU A 56 -6.43 12.61 -9.47
C GLU A 56 -4.94 12.92 -9.67
N ASP A 57 -4.42 13.94 -8.99
CA ASP A 57 -3.01 14.33 -9.09
C ASP A 57 -2.12 13.22 -8.49
N PHE A 58 -2.52 12.69 -7.34
CA PHE A 58 -1.84 11.56 -6.70
C PHE A 58 -1.92 10.29 -7.56
N TYR A 59 -3.08 10.05 -8.17
CA TYR A 59 -3.25 8.91 -9.06
C TYR A 59 -2.35 9.00 -10.30
N GLN A 60 -2.26 10.17 -10.94
CA GLN A 60 -1.42 10.35 -12.13
C GLN A 60 0.07 10.16 -11.81
N LEU A 61 0.54 10.58 -10.62
CA LEU A 61 1.94 10.44 -10.23
C LEU A 61 2.33 9.04 -9.76
N TYR A 62 1.51 8.45 -8.89
CA TYR A 62 1.87 7.25 -8.12
C TYR A 62 1.02 6.03 -8.49
N GLY A 63 -0.09 6.25 -9.20
CA GLY A 63 -1.02 5.20 -9.58
C GLY A 63 -0.72 4.56 -10.93
N LEU A 64 -0.09 5.28 -11.86
CA LEU A 64 0.11 4.78 -13.25
C LEU A 64 1.35 3.91 -13.40
N THR A 65 2.45 4.29 -12.75
CA THR A 65 3.74 3.60 -12.86
C THR A 65 3.71 2.24 -12.17
N GLN A 66 4.41 1.27 -12.75
CA GLN A 66 4.63 -0.03 -12.14
C GLN A 66 6.07 -0.08 -11.60
N HIS A 67 6.19 0.07 -10.29
CA HIS A 67 7.48 0.00 -9.62
C HIS A 67 7.82 -1.43 -9.19
N TYR A 68 9.11 -1.74 -9.24
CA TYR A 68 9.69 -2.98 -8.71
C TYR A 68 10.56 -2.72 -7.48
N ASN A 69 11.05 -1.49 -7.31
CA ASN A 69 11.87 -1.12 -6.16
C ASN A 69 10.98 -1.00 -4.91
N GLU A 70 11.50 -1.44 -3.77
CA GLU A 70 10.76 -1.41 -2.50
C GLU A 70 10.48 0.02 -2.03
N ASN A 71 11.48 0.91 -2.08
CA ASN A 71 11.30 2.29 -1.65
C ASN A 71 10.25 3.02 -2.49
N GLU A 72 10.19 2.73 -3.79
CA GLU A 72 9.19 3.29 -4.69
C GLU A 72 7.80 2.73 -4.38
N LEU A 73 7.65 1.42 -4.16
CA LEU A 73 6.38 0.82 -3.77
C LEU A 73 5.85 1.39 -2.44
N ARG A 74 6.72 1.55 -1.43
CA ARG A 74 6.36 2.17 -0.15
C ARG A 74 5.94 3.63 -0.33
N LYS A 75 6.66 4.36 -1.18
CA LYS A 75 6.33 5.75 -1.56
C LYS A 75 4.96 5.84 -2.23
N ASP A 76 4.66 4.95 -3.18
CA ASP A 76 3.36 4.91 -3.86
C ASP A 76 2.24 4.63 -2.86
N ILE A 77 2.42 3.61 -2.02
CA ILE A 77 1.46 3.27 -0.96
C ILE A 77 1.19 4.48 -0.07
N TYR A 78 2.23 5.18 0.38
CA TYR A 78 2.12 6.36 1.22
C TYR A 78 1.31 7.47 0.55
N PHE A 79 1.68 7.84 -0.68
CA PHE A 79 1.04 8.95 -1.38
C PHE A 79 -0.36 8.62 -1.87
N LEU A 80 -0.63 7.38 -2.29
CA LEU A 80 -1.98 6.95 -2.66
C LEU A 80 -2.92 6.94 -1.45
N LYS A 81 -2.45 6.55 -0.25
CA LYS A 81 -3.24 6.69 1.00
C LYS A 81 -3.53 8.14 1.36
N ILE A 82 -2.63 9.07 1.04
CA ILE A 82 -2.91 10.50 1.16
C ILE A 82 -3.96 10.90 0.12
N GLY A 83 -3.81 10.48 -1.13
CA GLY A 83 -4.72 10.75 -2.24
C GLY A 83 -6.17 10.34 -1.94
N LEU A 84 -6.38 9.17 -1.32
CA LEU A 84 -7.71 8.69 -0.91
C LEU A 84 -8.46 9.66 0.03
N ARG A 85 -7.75 10.51 0.77
CA ARG A 85 -8.31 11.50 1.70
C ARG A 85 -8.52 12.88 1.06
N LYS A 86 -8.06 13.09 -0.16
CA LYS A 86 -8.15 14.37 -0.86
C LYS A 86 -9.47 14.49 -1.62
N LYS A 87 -9.82 15.73 -1.91
CA LYS A 87 -11.01 16.04 -2.72
C LYS A 87 -10.74 15.72 -4.19
N PHE A 88 -11.78 15.31 -4.90
CA PHE A 88 -11.75 15.21 -6.35
C PHE A 88 -11.66 16.59 -6.99
N ARG A 89 -11.16 16.64 -8.22
CA ARG A 89 -11.24 17.83 -9.07
C ARG A 89 -12.71 18.15 -9.38
N HIS A 90 -12.96 19.38 -9.81
CA HIS A 90 -14.27 19.73 -10.38
C HIS A 90 -14.58 18.81 -11.58
N PRO A 91 -15.83 18.36 -11.80
CA PRO A 91 -16.18 17.41 -12.89
C PRO A 91 -15.68 17.82 -14.28
N ARG A 92 -15.64 19.13 -14.56
CA ARG A 92 -15.08 19.72 -15.78
C ARG A 92 -13.61 19.33 -16.03
N ASN A 93 -12.84 19.14 -14.96
CA ASN A 93 -11.39 18.85 -14.98
C ASN A 93 -11.10 17.40 -14.56
N ALA A 94 -12.11 16.52 -14.60
CA ALA A 94 -11.94 15.09 -14.39
C ALA A 94 -11.06 14.47 -15.48
N LEU A 95 -10.58 13.25 -15.25
CA LEU A 95 -9.71 12.53 -16.20
C LEU A 95 -10.45 12.07 -17.47
N CYS A 96 -11.77 11.95 -17.39
CA CYS A 96 -12.65 11.59 -18.50
C CYS A 96 -13.74 12.64 -18.68
N HIS A 97 -14.42 12.61 -19.82
CA HIS A 97 -15.55 13.52 -20.06
C HIS A 97 -16.78 13.09 -19.25
N ILE A 98 -17.36 14.01 -18.48
CA ILE A 98 -18.49 13.75 -17.57
C ILE A 98 -19.68 14.59 -18.02
N LYS A 99 -20.81 13.92 -18.28
CA LYS A 99 -22.04 14.55 -18.77
C LYS A 99 -23.07 14.77 -17.65
N ASN A 100 -23.26 13.76 -16.82
CA ASN A 100 -24.33 13.70 -15.83
C ASN A 100 -23.77 13.50 -14.41
N GLU A 101 -24.54 13.88 -13.38
CA GLU A 101 -24.16 13.64 -11.98
C GLU A 101 -23.98 12.15 -11.67
N LYS A 102 -24.81 11.29 -12.26
CA LYS A 102 -24.68 9.82 -12.14
C LYS A 102 -23.32 9.36 -12.66
N THR A 103 -22.91 9.81 -13.85
CA THR A 103 -21.57 9.50 -14.39
C THR A 103 -20.45 10.00 -13.48
N TYR A 104 -20.62 11.17 -12.83
CA TYR A 104 -19.64 11.66 -11.87
C TYR A 104 -19.54 10.80 -10.60
N TYR A 105 -20.68 10.30 -10.09
CA TYR A 105 -20.69 9.35 -8.98
C TYR A 105 -19.97 8.05 -9.34
N LYS A 106 -20.26 7.46 -10.51
CA LYS A 106 -19.57 6.27 -11.01
C LYS A 106 -18.06 6.51 -11.14
N TYR A 107 -17.65 7.63 -11.75
CA TYR A 107 -16.24 8.03 -11.88
C TYR A 107 -15.51 8.04 -10.53
N ARG A 108 -16.10 8.65 -9.49
CA ARG A 108 -15.48 8.68 -8.15
C ARG A 108 -15.30 7.29 -7.57
N ASN A 109 -16.32 6.43 -7.71
CA ASN A 109 -16.24 5.04 -7.25
C ASN A 109 -15.17 4.25 -8.01
N LEU A 110 -15.08 4.40 -9.33
CA LEU A 110 -14.04 3.76 -10.14
C LEU A 110 -12.63 4.20 -9.72
N MET A 111 -12.44 5.49 -9.47
CA MET A 111 -11.16 6.03 -8.99
C MET A 111 -10.79 5.48 -7.61
N PHE A 112 -11.74 5.44 -6.67
CA PHE A 112 -11.51 4.83 -5.36
C PHE A 112 -11.23 3.34 -5.45
N MET A 113 -12.01 2.60 -6.24
CA MET A 113 -11.78 1.18 -6.51
C MET A 113 -10.34 0.98 -7.00
N HIS A 114 -9.97 1.68 -8.07
CA HIS A 114 -8.68 1.47 -8.73
C HIS A 114 -7.49 1.87 -7.84
N ILE A 115 -7.56 2.98 -7.11
CA ILE A 115 -6.48 3.37 -6.18
C ILE A 115 -6.30 2.32 -5.08
N ASN A 116 -7.40 1.84 -4.48
CA ASN A 116 -7.34 0.76 -3.49
C ASN A 116 -6.73 -0.51 -4.09
N LEU A 117 -7.10 -0.86 -5.33
CA LEU A 117 -6.52 -1.98 -6.05
C LEU A 117 -5.00 -1.81 -6.28
N ARG A 118 -4.54 -0.60 -6.61
CA ARG A 118 -3.11 -0.30 -6.79
C ARG A 118 -2.35 -0.41 -5.47
N ILE A 119 -2.89 0.11 -4.36
CA ILE A 119 -2.28 -0.03 -3.03
C ILE A 119 -2.15 -1.51 -2.65
N MET A 120 -3.22 -2.28 -2.84
CA MET A 120 -3.25 -3.71 -2.57
C MET A 120 -2.19 -4.45 -3.40
N ARG A 121 -2.11 -4.19 -4.72
CA ARG A 121 -1.08 -4.78 -5.61
C ARG A 121 0.34 -4.41 -5.17
N ALA A 122 0.56 -3.19 -4.70
CA ALA A 122 1.86 -2.77 -4.18
C ALA A 122 2.23 -3.53 -2.90
N TYR A 123 1.30 -3.72 -1.97
CA TYR A 123 1.51 -4.57 -0.79
C TYR A 123 1.81 -6.03 -1.15
N MET A 124 1.09 -6.61 -2.11
CA MET A 124 1.38 -7.96 -2.59
C MET A 124 2.78 -8.07 -3.20
N ARG A 125 3.23 -7.05 -3.93
CA ARG A 125 4.59 -7.01 -4.48
C ARG A 125 5.66 -6.94 -3.38
N LEU A 126 5.43 -6.13 -2.34
CA LEU A 126 6.30 -6.09 -1.17
C LEU A 126 6.35 -7.45 -0.47
N ALA A 127 5.19 -8.05 -0.21
CA ALA A 127 5.11 -9.38 0.40
C ALA A 127 5.89 -10.43 -0.41
N SER A 128 5.73 -10.42 -1.74
CA SER A 128 6.44 -11.35 -2.64
C SER A 128 7.96 -11.21 -2.62
N LYS A 129 8.53 -10.07 -2.19
CA LYS A 129 9.99 -9.92 -2.05
C LYS A 129 10.52 -10.68 -0.84
N TYR A 130 9.75 -10.70 0.25
CA TYR A 130 10.09 -11.38 1.49
C TYR A 130 9.61 -12.84 1.51
N ASP A 131 8.67 -13.18 0.63
CA ASP A 131 8.12 -14.51 0.49
C ASP A 131 8.94 -15.37 -0.48
N LYS A 132 9.84 -16.20 0.06
CA LYS A 132 10.60 -17.16 -0.75
C LYS A 132 9.66 -18.19 -1.38
N ARG A 133 9.65 -18.27 -2.72
CA ARG A 133 8.72 -19.14 -3.49
C ARG A 133 8.82 -20.64 -3.11
N HIS A 134 10.04 -21.17 -3.02
CA HIS A 134 10.30 -22.57 -2.66
C HIS A 134 11.29 -22.65 -1.50
N LEU A 135 10.94 -23.45 -0.49
CA LEU A 135 11.78 -23.71 0.67
C LEU A 135 12.41 -25.10 0.52
N TYR A 136 13.70 -25.14 0.19
CA TYR A 136 14.54 -26.34 0.14
C TYR A 136 15.28 -26.57 1.46
N PHE A 137 15.78 -27.79 1.67
CA PHE A 137 16.48 -28.18 2.91
C PHE A 137 17.70 -27.30 3.22
N TYR A 138 18.53 -26.98 2.23
CA TYR A 138 19.72 -26.14 2.40
C TYR A 138 19.41 -24.67 2.74
N ASN A 139 18.15 -24.25 2.58
CA ASN A 139 17.75 -22.91 3.02
C ASN A 139 17.61 -22.82 4.53
N LEU A 140 17.41 -23.96 5.22
CA LEU A 140 17.23 -24.00 6.67
C LEU A 140 18.49 -23.58 7.43
N ASP A 141 19.64 -23.58 6.78
CA ASP A 141 20.86 -22.97 7.31
C ASP A 141 20.63 -21.49 7.68
N PHE A 142 19.74 -20.79 6.96
CA PHE A 142 19.33 -19.39 7.21
C PHE A 142 17.96 -19.29 7.90
N ALA A 143 17.63 -20.25 8.78
CA ALA A 143 16.32 -20.32 9.42
C ALA A 143 15.92 -19.06 10.20
N HIS A 144 16.86 -18.38 10.86
CA HIS A 144 16.60 -17.14 11.59
C HIS A 144 16.13 -16.02 10.64
N GLU A 145 16.85 -15.80 9.55
CA GLU A 145 16.49 -14.79 8.54
C GLU A 145 15.18 -15.13 7.84
N LEU A 146 14.96 -16.42 7.53
CA LEU A 146 13.71 -16.89 6.92
C LEU A 146 12.51 -16.64 7.82
N LYS A 147 12.63 -16.91 9.12
CA LYS A 147 11.58 -16.63 10.11
C LYS A 147 11.20 -15.16 10.12
N ASN A 148 12.19 -14.28 10.13
CA ASN A 148 11.97 -12.82 10.08
C ASN A 148 11.35 -12.39 8.74
N SER A 149 11.87 -12.89 7.62
CA SER A 149 11.36 -12.58 6.27
C SER A 149 9.91 -13.03 6.11
N PHE A 150 9.56 -14.24 6.54
CA PHE A 150 8.19 -14.74 6.47
C PHE A 150 7.23 -13.97 7.38
N LYS A 151 7.69 -13.48 8.53
CA LYS A 151 6.89 -12.59 9.38
C LYS A 151 6.55 -11.29 8.64
N ILE A 152 7.55 -10.65 8.01
CA ILE A 152 7.35 -9.42 7.23
C ILE A 152 6.39 -9.67 6.05
N ALA A 153 6.56 -10.79 5.33
CA ALA A 153 5.66 -11.15 4.23
C ALA A 153 4.21 -11.32 4.70
N ASN A 154 4.00 -11.99 5.84
CA ASN A 154 2.69 -12.17 6.45
C ASN A 154 2.02 -10.83 6.77
N ASP A 155 2.77 -9.89 7.36
CA ASP A 155 2.24 -8.57 7.71
C ASP A 155 1.81 -7.79 6.47
N PHE A 156 2.58 -7.84 5.37
CA PHE A 156 2.20 -7.19 4.12
C PHE A 156 1.00 -7.85 3.42
N TYR A 157 0.90 -9.18 3.39
CA TYR A 157 -0.28 -9.86 2.85
C TYR A 157 -1.55 -9.49 3.63
N ASN A 158 -1.47 -9.45 4.97
CA ASN A 158 -2.59 -9.03 5.81
C ASN A 158 -2.95 -7.54 5.60
N ALA A 159 -1.95 -6.67 5.41
CA ALA A 159 -2.17 -5.26 5.09
C ALA A 159 -2.85 -5.04 3.74
N ALA A 160 -2.74 -5.97 2.78
CA ALA A 160 -3.35 -5.88 1.46
C ALA A 160 -4.87 -6.16 1.48
N LEU A 161 -5.35 -7.06 2.35
CA LEU A 161 -6.74 -7.49 2.45
C LEU A 161 -7.78 -6.35 2.60
N PRO A 162 -7.62 -5.36 3.51
CA PRO A 162 -8.61 -4.30 3.66
C PRO A 162 -8.78 -3.47 2.38
N TYR A 163 -7.68 -3.23 1.65
CA TYR A 163 -7.72 -2.47 0.39
C TYR A 163 -8.43 -3.26 -0.72
N TRP A 164 -8.30 -4.58 -0.75
CA TRP A 164 -9.11 -5.40 -1.65
C TRP A 164 -10.61 -5.29 -1.33
N LYS A 165 -10.99 -5.39 -0.05
CA LYS A 165 -12.39 -5.30 0.37
C LYS A 165 -13.00 -3.94 0.01
N GLU A 166 -12.29 -2.85 0.25
CA GLU A 166 -12.73 -1.51 -0.18
C GLU A 166 -12.81 -1.41 -1.71
N SER A 167 -11.83 -1.94 -2.44
CA SER A 167 -11.88 -1.99 -3.91
C SER A 167 -13.16 -2.67 -4.39
N LYS A 168 -13.48 -3.85 -3.86
CA LYS A 168 -14.70 -4.60 -4.22
C LYS A 168 -15.97 -3.81 -3.93
N LYS A 169 -16.07 -3.19 -2.75
CA LYS A 169 -17.19 -2.34 -2.36
C LYS A 169 -17.40 -1.17 -3.33
N TYR A 170 -16.32 -0.48 -3.73
CA TYR A 170 -16.45 0.61 -4.70
C TYR A 170 -16.76 0.11 -6.11
N ALA A 171 -16.30 -1.09 -6.49
CA ALA A 171 -16.67 -1.73 -7.75
C ALA A 171 -18.18 -2.01 -7.80
N GLU A 172 -18.74 -2.59 -6.72
CA GLU A 172 -20.18 -2.84 -6.57
C GLU A 172 -21.01 -1.54 -6.65
N ASN A 173 -20.54 -0.48 -5.99
CA ASN A 173 -21.21 0.83 -6.06
C ASN A 173 -21.12 1.48 -7.45
N ALA A 174 -20.05 1.23 -8.20
CA ALA A 174 -19.91 1.71 -9.57
C ALA A 174 -20.77 0.91 -10.56
N ASP A 175 -21.01 -0.37 -10.28
CA ASP A 175 -21.79 -1.29 -11.11
C ASP A 175 -23.30 -0.96 -11.11
N GLN A 176 -23.79 -0.28 -10.06
CA GLN A 176 -25.17 0.22 -9.99
C GLN A 176 -25.55 1.19 -11.13
N ILE A 177 -24.56 1.76 -11.83
CA ILE A 177 -24.77 2.72 -12.91
C ILE A 177 -24.43 2.06 -14.24
N VAL A 178 -25.45 1.94 -15.09
CA VAL A 178 -25.38 1.28 -16.40
C VAL A 178 -24.47 2.03 -17.38
N GLU A 179 -24.43 3.36 -17.33
CA GLU A 179 -23.64 4.18 -18.25
C GLU A 179 -22.14 3.88 -18.11
N GLU A 180 -21.50 3.47 -19.21
CA GLU A 180 -20.04 3.26 -19.26
C GLU A 180 -19.30 4.59 -19.37
N ILE A 181 -18.11 4.64 -18.77
CA ILE A 181 -17.26 5.83 -18.75
C ILE A 181 -15.93 5.46 -19.39
N ASP A 182 -15.45 6.28 -20.32
CA ASP A 182 -14.13 6.09 -20.92
C ASP A 182 -13.03 6.50 -19.92
N LEU A 183 -12.60 5.53 -19.09
CA LEU A 183 -11.53 5.66 -18.11
C LEU A 183 -10.49 4.55 -18.30
N GLY A 184 -10.18 4.22 -19.56
CA GLY A 184 -9.20 3.20 -19.94
C GLY A 184 -9.52 1.83 -19.36
N THR A 185 -8.52 1.17 -18.76
CA THR A 185 -8.65 -0.20 -18.25
C THR A 185 -9.43 -0.31 -16.93
N ILE A 186 -9.79 0.81 -16.28
CA ILE A 186 -10.42 0.80 -14.96
C ILE A 186 -11.82 0.18 -15.02
N GLU A 187 -12.58 0.47 -16.08
CA GLU A 187 -13.88 -0.16 -16.34
C GLU A 187 -13.76 -1.67 -16.52
N THR A 188 -12.74 -2.12 -17.26
CA THR A 188 -12.44 -3.54 -17.46
C THR A 188 -12.12 -4.22 -16.13
N GLU A 189 -11.28 -3.60 -15.29
CA GLU A 189 -10.96 -4.14 -13.97
C GLU A 189 -12.20 -4.24 -13.07
N ARG A 190 -13.10 -3.24 -13.09
CA ARG A 190 -14.39 -3.34 -12.38
C ARG A 190 -15.19 -4.53 -12.89
N PHE A 191 -15.32 -4.68 -14.20
CA PHE A 191 -16.04 -5.80 -14.81
C PHE A 191 -15.44 -7.17 -14.40
N GLU A 192 -14.11 -7.28 -14.32
CA GLU A 192 -13.43 -8.50 -13.87
C GLU A 192 -13.68 -8.81 -12.39
N ILE A 193 -13.70 -7.78 -11.53
CA ILE A 193 -14.04 -7.91 -10.11
C ILE A 193 -15.48 -8.41 -9.96
N MET A 194 -16.44 -7.79 -10.65
CA MET A 194 -17.86 -8.16 -10.55
C MET A 194 -18.13 -9.59 -11.03
N ASN A 195 -17.45 -10.02 -12.10
CA ASN A 195 -17.56 -11.38 -12.63
C ASN A 195 -16.72 -12.42 -11.89
N LYS A 196 -16.05 -12.05 -10.79
CA LYS A 196 -15.14 -12.93 -10.02
C LYS A 196 -14.00 -13.53 -10.85
N LYS A 197 -13.66 -12.93 -12.00
CA LYS A 197 -12.47 -13.30 -12.77
C LYS A 197 -11.21 -12.90 -12.01
N LEU A 198 -11.30 -11.80 -11.28
CA LEU A 198 -10.25 -11.25 -10.45
C LEU A 198 -10.73 -11.33 -8.99
N ASP A 199 -10.22 -12.31 -8.26
CA ASP A 199 -10.51 -12.55 -6.85
C ASP A 199 -9.20 -12.54 -6.04
N PHE A 200 -8.80 -11.34 -5.60
CA PHE A 200 -7.59 -11.19 -4.78
C PHE A 200 -7.76 -11.70 -3.35
N GLU A 201 -8.98 -11.87 -2.84
CA GLU A 201 -9.18 -12.46 -1.51
C GLU A 201 -8.68 -13.89 -1.53
N ARG A 202 -9.14 -14.69 -2.51
CA ARG A 202 -8.67 -16.08 -2.69
C ARG A 202 -7.16 -16.16 -2.92
N ILE A 203 -6.61 -15.28 -3.76
CA ILE A 203 -5.19 -15.27 -4.07
C ILE A 203 -4.37 -14.98 -2.80
N ILE A 204 -4.73 -13.95 -2.03
CA ILE A 204 -4.01 -13.58 -0.81
C ILE A 204 -4.13 -14.69 0.24
N THR A 205 -5.31 -15.29 0.41
CA THR A 205 -5.47 -16.40 1.36
C THR A 205 -4.64 -17.62 0.97
N ASP A 206 -4.56 -17.95 -0.32
CA ASP A 206 -3.71 -19.05 -0.79
C ASP A 206 -2.22 -18.78 -0.51
N HIS A 207 -1.77 -17.53 -0.68
CA HIS A 207 -0.41 -17.12 -0.33
C HIS A 207 -0.14 -17.26 1.17
N LEU A 208 -1.05 -16.78 2.03
CA LEU A 208 -0.94 -16.92 3.48
C LEU A 208 -0.87 -18.39 3.91
N LEU A 209 -1.73 -19.25 3.38
CA LEU A 209 -1.72 -20.69 3.69
C LEU A 209 -0.39 -21.37 3.31
N ARG A 210 0.18 -21.01 2.16
CA ARG A 210 1.49 -21.54 1.73
C ARG A 210 2.62 -20.99 2.60
N LEU A 211 2.53 -19.73 3.01
CA LEU A 211 3.49 -19.08 3.89
C LEU A 211 3.50 -19.75 5.27
N ASP A 212 2.34 -20.04 5.83
CA ASP A 212 2.22 -20.70 7.14
C ASP A 212 2.83 -22.10 7.14
N LYS A 213 2.65 -22.88 6.07
CA LYS A 213 3.34 -24.17 5.92
C LYS A 213 4.87 -24.02 5.96
N LYS A 214 5.41 -22.99 5.29
CA LYS A 214 6.86 -22.73 5.30
C LYS A 214 7.35 -22.26 6.67
N ARG A 215 6.55 -21.46 7.38
CA ARG A 215 6.85 -21.05 8.76
C ARG A 215 6.92 -22.25 9.69
N GLN A 216 5.93 -23.15 9.63
CA GLN A 216 5.93 -24.39 10.40
C GLN A 216 7.21 -25.21 10.18
N THR A 217 7.62 -25.40 8.92
CA THR A 217 8.86 -26.14 8.63
C THR A 217 10.12 -25.48 9.18
N VAL A 218 10.17 -24.14 9.22
CA VAL A 218 11.29 -23.39 9.81
C VAL A 218 11.25 -23.47 11.33
N ASP A 219 10.08 -23.33 11.94
CA ASP A 219 9.89 -23.40 13.39
C ASP A 219 10.22 -24.80 13.93
N GLU A 220 9.83 -25.87 13.22
CA GLU A 220 10.21 -27.25 13.53
C GLU A 220 11.73 -27.47 13.46
N PHE A 221 12.39 -26.87 12.46
CA PHE A 221 13.84 -26.95 12.33
C PHE A 221 14.57 -26.22 13.47
N LEU A 222 14.11 -25.02 13.83
CA LEU A 222 14.66 -24.24 14.94
C LEU A 222 14.42 -24.91 16.30
N ALA A 223 13.27 -25.56 16.49
CA ALA A 223 12.99 -26.33 17.70
C ALA A 223 13.96 -27.51 17.88
N LYS A 224 14.36 -28.18 16.78
CA LYS A 224 15.36 -29.24 16.80
C LYS A 224 16.79 -28.71 16.94
N ASN A 225 17.06 -27.52 16.41
CA ASN A 225 18.38 -26.90 16.37
C ASN A 225 18.36 -25.48 16.98
N PRO A 226 18.23 -25.35 18.32
CA PRO A 226 18.12 -24.04 18.97
C PRO A 226 19.34 -23.14 18.74
N GLY A 227 20.52 -23.71 18.50
CA GLY A 227 21.74 -22.96 18.16
C GLY A 227 21.69 -22.24 16.81
N ALA A 228 20.75 -22.60 15.94
CA ALA A 228 20.56 -21.97 14.63
C ALA A 228 19.68 -20.71 14.67
N ASP A 229 19.02 -20.40 15.80
CA ASP A 229 18.23 -19.16 15.96
C ASP A 229 19.13 -17.96 16.30
N LYS A 230 20.18 -17.77 15.49
CA LYS A 230 21.12 -16.66 15.58
C LYS A 230 21.29 -16.04 14.20
N PRO A 231 21.39 -14.70 14.09
CA PRO A 231 21.65 -14.04 12.83
C PRO A 231 22.98 -14.52 12.26
N PHE A 232 23.05 -14.64 10.93
CA PHE A 232 24.22 -15.19 10.24
C PHE A 232 25.52 -14.44 10.54
N LEU A 233 25.46 -13.14 10.83
CA LEU A 233 26.63 -12.32 11.18
C LEU A 233 27.26 -12.69 12.54
N ASP A 234 26.49 -13.34 13.42
CA ASP A 234 26.92 -13.73 14.78
C ASP A 234 27.27 -15.22 14.89
N ARG A 235 27.34 -15.93 13.75
CA ARG A 235 27.66 -17.36 13.69
C ARG A 235 29.12 -17.66 13.40
#